data_AF-A0A956XSW6-F1
#
_entry.id   AF-A0A956XSW6-F1
#
_cell.length_a   1.000
_cell.length_b   1.000
_cell.length_c   1.000
_cell.angle_alpha   90.00
_cell.angle_beta   90.00
_cell.angle_gamma   90.00
#
_symmetry.space_group_name_H-M   'P 1'
#
loop_
_entity.id
_entity.type
_entity.pdbx_description
1 polymer ?
#
loop_
_entity_poly.entity_id
_entity_poly.type
_entity_poly.pdbx_seq_one_letter_code
_entity_poly.pdbx_strand_id
1 'polypeptide(L)'
;DSIPSLYLLILFAAIFSPSAETLILVIALISWTGSMRLIRGQTLTLREQEYVVAARALGASPWRIMFVHILPNLISVTVISMTLSIAGLILTESALSYLGLGVQPPQATWGNMLSKSQQFFRQGPHLVIFPGMMIFITVLCAYVVGDGLRDAFDPTARHR
;
A
#
# COMPACT_ATOMS: atom_id res chain seq x y z
N ASP A 1 -7.17 -8.12 13.04
CA ASP A 1 -7.38 -6.70 13.32
C ASP A 1 -7.69 -6.46 14.79
N SER A 2 -6.72 -6.63 15.68
CA SER A 2 -6.92 -6.48 17.14
C SER A 2 -6.10 -5.34 17.76
N ILE A 3 -5.26 -4.66 16.97
CA ILE A 3 -4.56 -3.44 17.34
C ILE A 3 -4.63 -2.49 16.14
N PRO A 4 -5.17 -1.27 16.25
CA PRO A 4 -5.24 -0.37 15.12
C PRO A 4 -3.82 0.05 14.72
N SER A 5 -3.49 -0.10 13.43
CA SER A 5 -2.15 0.10 12.87
C SER A 5 -1.57 1.47 13.17
N LEU A 6 -2.42 2.51 13.24
CA LEU A 6 -2.02 3.85 13.63
C LEU A 6 -1.43 3.93 15.04
N TYR A 7 -1.96 3.18 16.02
CA TYR A 7 -1.40 3.17 17.37
C TYR A 7 0.00 2.54 17.39
N LEU A 8 0.20 1.45 16.65
CA LEU A 8 1.53 0.83 16.53
C LEU A 8 2.53 1.78 15.86
N LEU A 9 2.10 2.48 14.80
CA LEU A 9 2.91 3.48 14.10
C LEU A 9 3.30 4.63 15.03
N ILE A 10 2.36 5.14 15.84
CA ILE A 10 2.60 6.22 16.80
C ILE A 10 3.58 5.77 17.89
N LEU A 11 3.39 4.58 18.47
CA LEU A 11 4.28 4.03 19.49
C LEU A 11 5.71 3.84 18.96
N PHE A 12 5.85 3.30 17.75
CA PHE A 12 7.17 3.19 17.12
C PHE A 12 7.79 4.56 16.86
N ALA A 13 7.05 5.49 16.26
CA ALA A 13 7.58 6.82 15.97
C ALA A 13 7.86 7.68 17.23
N ALA A 14 7.27 7.33 18.39
CA ALA A 14 7.59 7.96 19.66
C ALA A 14 8.91 7.45 20.29
N ILE A 15 9.29 6.20 20.01
CA ILE A 15 10.53 5.58 20.53
C ILE A 15 11.72 5.89 19.62
N PHE A 16 11.50 5.93 18.31
CA PHE A 16 12.54 6.20 17.31
C PHE A 16 12.57 7.69 16.94
N SER A 17 13.77 8.22 16.66
CA SER A 17 13.88 9.61 16.17
C SER A 17 13.15 9.77 14.83
N PRO A 18 12.31 10.81 14.66
CA PRO A 18 11.57 11.02 13.42
C PRO A 18 12.52 11.28 12.24
N SER A 19 12.55 10.36 11.27
CA SER A 19 13.29 10.51 10.01
C SER A 19 12.53 9.85 8.87
N ALA A 20 12.85 10.20 7.62
CA ALA A 20 12.24 9.54 6.45
C ALA A 20 12.53 8.03 6.45
N GLU A 21 13.73 7.63 6.86
CA GLU A 21 14.15 6.24 6.91
C GLU A 21 13.39 5.44 7.99
N THR A 22 13.23 6.00 9.19
CA THR A 22 12.47 5.34 10.27
C THR A 22 11.00 5.21 9.89
N LEU A 23 10.41 6.24 9.28
CA LEU A 23 9.03 6.22 8.79
C LEU A 23 8.82 5.12 7.72
N ILE A 24 9.70 5.05 6.72
CA ILE A 24 9.65 4.02 5.68
C ILE A 24 9.76 2.62 6.29
N LEU A 25 10.71 2.42 7.21
CA LEU A 25 10.95 1.12 7.84
C LEU A 25 9.74 0.66 8.66
N VAL A 26 9.15 1.54 9.46
CA VAL A 26 7.97 1.20 10.27
C VAL A 26 6.76 0.91 9.40
N ILE A 27 6.51 1.73 8.37
CA ILE A 27 5.42 1.51 7.42
C ILE A 27 5.61 0.16 6.69
N ALA A 28 6.83 -0.16 6.26
CA ALA A 28 7.15 -1.45 5.63
C ALA A 28 6.91 -2.63 6.59
N LEU A 29 7.36 -2.52 7.85
CA LEU A 29 7.20 -3.56 8.87
C LEU A 29 5.75 -3.82 9.28
N ILE A 30 4.85 -2.87 9.08
CA ILE A 30 3.43 -3.06 9.39
C ILE A 30 2.68 -3.57 8.15
N SER A 31 2.94 -2.97 6.98
CA SER A 31 2.24 -3.29 5.72
C SER A 31 2.62 -4.66 5.12
N TRP A 32 3.82 -5.19 5.40
CA TRP A 32 4.23 -6.48 4.82
C TRP A 32 3.35 -7.65 5.28
N THR A 33 2.83 -7.62 6.50
CA THR A 33 2.02 -8.72 7.06
C THR A 33 0.71 -8.91 6.29
N GLY A 34 0.04 -7.80 5.95
CA GLY A 34 -1.17 -7.80 5.14
C GLY A 34 -0.88 -8.30 3.73
N SER A 35 0.18 -7.77 3.11
CA SER A 35 0.64 -8.17 1.78
C SER A 35 0.95 -9.66 1.70
N MET A 36 1.68 -10.21 2.69
CA MET A 36 2.00 -11.63 2.75
C MET A 36 0.77 -12.52 2.93
N ARG A 37 -0.19 -12.09 3.74
CA ARG A 37 -1.45 -12.83 3.90
C ARG A 37 -2.23 -12.92 2.60
N LEU A 38 -2.29 -11.81 1.85
CA LEU A 38 -2.94 -11.76 0.55
C LEU A 38 -2.25 -12.69 -0.45
N ILE A 39 -0.93 -12.58 -0.58
CA ILE A 39 -0.13 -13.43 -1.48
C ILE A 39 -0.31 -14.91 -1.13
N ARG A 40 -0.29 -15.25 0.15
CA ARG A 40 -0.52 -16.63 0.62
C ARG A 40 -1.91 -17.12 0.25
N GLY A 41 -2.94 -16.31 0.44
CA GLY A 41 -4.32 -16.64 0.05
C GLY A 41 -4.42 -16.94 -1.45
N GLN A 42 -3.91 -16.05 -2.29
CA GLN A 42 -3.88 -16.21 -3.74
C GLN A 42 -3.09 -17.46 -4.17
N THR A 43 -1.95 -17.72 -3.51
CA THR A 43 -1.13 -18.91 -3.77
C THR A 43 -1.89 -20.20 -3.47
N LEU A 44 -2.64 -20.24 -2.36
CA LEU A 44 -3.47 -21.41 -2.01
C LEU A 44 -4.56 -21.64 -3.05
N THR A 45 -5.26 -20.59 -3.47
CA THR A 45 -6.29 -20.66 -4.52
C THR A 45 -5.71 -21.14 -5.86
N LEU A 46 -4.58 -20.58 -6.30
CA LEU A 46 -3.92 -20.99 -7.56
C LEU A 46 -3.41 -22.44 -7.50
N ARG A 47 -3.00 -22.92 -6.31
CA ARG A 47 -2.53 -24.29 -6.12
C ARG A 47 -3.63 -25.34 -6.32
N GLU A 48 -4.89 -24.99 -6.07
CA GLU A 48 -6.04 -25.88 -6.19
C GLU A 48 -6.68 -25.88 -7.58
N GLN A 49 -6.18 -25.05 -8.51
CA GLN A 49 -6.67 -24.98 -9.88
C GLN A 49 -6.38 -26.25 -10.69
N GLU A 50 -7.31 -26.62 -11.58
CA GLU A 50 -7.26 -27.85 -12.38
C GLU A 50 -5.97 -27.99 -13.19
N TYR A 51 -5.47 -26.90 -13.78
CA TYR A 51 -4.22 -26.92 -14.55
C TYR A 51 -2.98 -27.22 -13.68
N VAL A 52 -2.97 -26.78 -12.41
CA VAL A 52 -1.90 -27.08 -11.46
C VAL A 52 -1.99 -28.53 -10.98
N VAL A 53 -3.21 -29.02 -10.73
CA VAL A 53 -3.46 -30.42 -10.35
C VAL A 53 -3.04 -31.36 -11.48
N ALA A 54 -3.41 -31.05 -12.73
CA ALA A 54 -3.00 -31.81 -13.91
C ALA A 54 -1.48 -31.79 -14.11
N ALA A 55 -0.82 -30.62 -13.99
CA ALA A 55 0.63 -30.53 -14.08
C ALA A 55 1.34 -31.38 -13.01
N ARG A 56 0.80 -31.43 -11.79
CA ARG A 56 1.31 -32.30 -10.73
C ARG A 56 1.09 -33.78 -11.04
N ALA A 57 -0.06 -34.16 -11.58
CA ALA A 57 -0.36 -35.53 -12.00
C ALA A 57 0.59 -36.02 -13.12
N LEU A 58 1.05 -35.10 -13.98
CA LEU A 58 2.06 -35.35 -15.01
C LEU A 58 3.51 -35.39 -14.48
N GLY A 59 3.71 -35.30 -13.16
CA GLY A 59 5.03 -35.41 -12.54
C GLY A 59 5.85 -34.11 -12.52
N ALA A 60 5.24 -32.93 -12.72
CA ALA A 60 5.97 -31.67 -12.62
C ALA A 60 6.51 -31.44 -11.19
N SER A 61 7.79 -31.02 -11.10
CA SER A 61 8.42 -30.71 -9.81
C SER A 61 7.76 -29.50 -9.13
N PRO A 62 7.78 -29.40 -7.79
CA PRO A 62 7.20 -28.26 -7.06
C PRO A 62 7.78 -26.91 -7.51
N TRP A 63 9.07 -26.86 -7.80
CA TRP A 63 9.76 -25.67 -8.31
C TRP A 63 9.23 -25.22 -9.67
N ARG A 64 9.01 -26.17 -10.60
CA ARG A 64 8.44 -25.88 -11.92
C ARG A 64 7.00 -25.37 -11.80
N ILE A 65 6.20 -25.97 -10.93
CA ILE A 65 4.82 -25.51 -10.66
C ILE A 65 4.86 -24.08 -10.11
N MET A 66 5.73 -23.81 -9.14
CA MET A 66 5.82 -22.50 -8.50
C MET A 66 6.23 -21.40 -9.49
N PHE A 67 7.33 -21.56 -10.23
CA PHE A 67 7.84 -20.50 -11.10
C PHE A 67 7.14 -20.38 -12.46
N VAL A 68 6.61 -21.48 -13.01
CA VAL A 68 6.00 -21.48 -14.34
C VAL A 68 4.48 -21.30 -14.29
N HIS A 69 3.81 -21.85 -13.27
CA HIS A 69 2.34 -21.90 -13.23
C HIS A 69 1.75 -20.96 -12.19
N ILE A 70 2.36 -20.85 -11.00
CA ILE A 70 1.81 -20.02 -9.91
C ILE A 70 2.32 -18.58 -10.01
N LEU A 71 3.64 -18.38 -10.06
CA LEU A 71 4.25 -17.05 -9.98
C LEU A 71 3.78 -16.08 -11.08
N PRO A 72 3.68 -16.46 -12.37
CA PRO A 72 3.22 -15.53 -13.40
C PRO A 72 1.78 -15.05 -13.18
N ASN A 73 0.89 -15.95 -12.71
CA ASN A 73 -0.50 -15.61 -12.39
C ASN A 73 -0.59 -14.76 -11.11
N LEU A 74 0.26 -15.05 -10.12
CA LEU A 74 0.32 -14.33 -8.86
C LEU A 74 0.83 -12.89 -9.05
N ILE A 75 1.80 -12.65 -9.95
CA ILE A 75 2.38 -11.32 -10.18
C ILE A 75 1.29 -10.33 -10.60
N SER A 76 0.39 -10.71 -11.52
CA SER A 76 -0.70 -9.83 -11.96
C SER A 76 -1.56 -9.37 -10.80
N VAL A 77 -2.04 -10.31 -9.97
CA VAL A 77 -2.87 -10.00 -8.80
C VAL A 77 -2.09 -9.20 -7.75
N THR A 78 -0.82 -9.54 -7.54
CA THR A 78 0.02 -8.88 -6.53
C THR A 78 0.31 -7.43 -6.90
N VAL A 79 0.66 -7.16 -8.16
CA VAL A 79 0.95 -5.80 -8.63
C VAL A 79 -0.27 -4.91 -8.48
N ILE A 80 -1.46 -5.38 -8.89
CA ILE A 80 -2.72 -4.63 -8.74
C ILE A 80 -2.99 -4.32 -7.26
N SER A 81 -2.87 -5.34 -6.39
CA SER A 81 -3.09 -5.16 -4.96
C SER A 81 -2.07 -4.20 -4.33
N MET A 82 -0.81 -4.24 -4.77
CA MET A 82 0.22 -3.33 -4.31
C MET A 82 -0.08 -1.90 -4.74
N THR A 83 -0.50 -1.67 -5.98
CA THR A 83 -0.87 -0.33 -6.46
C THR A 83 -2.01 0.28 -5.64
N LEU A 84 -3.06 -0.48 -5.36
CA LEU A 84 -4.15 -0.02 -4.51
C LEU A 84 -3.70 0.26 -3.07
N SER A 85 -2.72 -0.50 -2.56
CA SER A 85 -2.17 -0.31 -1.22
C SER A 85 -1.38 1.00 -1.10
N ILE A 86 -0.73 1.48 -2.17
CA ILE A 86 0.04 2.73 -2.16
C ILE A 86 -0.82 3.91 -1.72
N ALA A 87 -2.08 3.98 -2.15
CA ALA A 87 -3.01 5.04 -1.76
C ALA A 87 -3.19 5.10 -0.22
N GLY A 88 -3.35 3.94 0.42
CA GLY A 88 -3.43 3.84 1.89
C GLY A 88 -2.12 4.18 2.58
N LEU A 89 -0.97 3.85 1.98
CA LEU A 89 0.35 4.20 2.52
C LEU A 89 0.60 5.70 2.50
N ILE A 90 0.18 6.40 1.44
CA ILE A 90 0.27 7.87 1.34
C ILE A 90 -0.55 8.54 2.44
N LEU A 91 -1.79 8.09 2.67
CA LEU A 91 -2.63 8.62 3.75
C LEU A 91 -2.01 8.38 5.13
N THR A 92 -1.43 7.19 5.33
CA THR A 92 -0.76 6.84 6.58
C THR A 92 0.48 7.69 6.85
N GLU A 93 1.33 7.87 5.83
CA GLU A 93 2.49 8.77 5.87
C GLU A 93 2.04 10.20 6.20
N SER A 94 1.05 10.73 5.50
CA SER A 94 0.58 12.10 5.68
C SER A 94 -0.04 12.32 7.05
N ALA A 95 -0.75 11.33 7.61
CA ALA A 95 -1.27 11.38 8.96
C ALA A 95 -0.13 11.42 10.01
N LEU A 96 0.91 10.61 9.86
CA LEU A 96 2.06 10.61 10.77
C LEU A 96 2.87 11.90 10.66
N SER A 97 3.12 12.37 9.43
CA SER A 97 3.74 13.66 9.16
C SER A 97 2.93 14.83 9.74
N TYR A 98 1.60 14.76 9.70
CA TYR A 98 0.73 15.75 10.34
C TYR A 98 0.83 15.74 11.88
N LEU A 99 0.95 14.55 12.49
CA LEU A 99 1.16 14.37 13.92
C LEU A 99 2.59 14.73 14.40
N GLY A 100 3.47 15.17 13.50
CA GLY A 100 4.86 15.51 13.81
C GLY A 100 5.79 14.30 13.99
N LEU A 101 5.30 13.12 13.65
CA LEU A 101 5.99 11.83 13.73
C LEU A 101 6.58 11.37 12.39
N GLY A 102 6.37 12.15 11.34
CA GLY A 102 6.90 11.87 10.00
C GLY A 102 8.20 12.60 9.69
N VAL A 103 8.40 12.92 8.41
CA VAL A 103 9.64 13.54 7.94
C VAL A 103 9.78 14.96 8.48
N GLN A 104 10.87 15.18 9.22
CA GLN A 104 11.17 16.49 9.80
C GLN A 104 11.82 17.43 8.76
N PRO A 105 11.73 18.76 8.96
CA PRO A 105 12.47 19.73 8.15
C PRO A 105 13.97 19.38 8.13
N PRO A 106 14.68 19.55 7.00
CA PRO A 106 14.41 20.43 5.85
C PRO A 106 13.54 19.83 4.73
N GLN A 107 13.22 18.53 4.76
CA GLN A 107 12.41 17.90 3.71
C GLN A 107 10.93 18.28 3.88
N ALA A 108 10.33 18.84 2.82
CA ALA A 108 8.93 19.23 2.83
C ALA A 108 8.03 18.05 2.45
N THR A 109 7.13 17.66 3.35
CA THR A 109 6.02 16.73 3.07
C THR A 109 4.68 17.46 3.19
N TRP A 110 3.67 17.02 2.44
CA TRP A 110 2.34 17.63 2.51
C TRP A 110 1.70 17.48 3.91
N GLY A 111 1.97 16.38 4.63
CA GLY A 111 1.54 16.21 6.02
C GLY A 111 2.17 17.24 6.97
N ASN A 112 3.46 17.51 6.86
CA ASN A 112 4.15 18.52 7.68
C ASN A 112 3.67 19.95 7.33
N MET A 113 3.44 20.23 6.04
CA MET A 113 2.83 21.50 5.60
C MET A 113 1.44 21.70 6.21
N LEU A 114 0.64 20.64 6.28
CA LEU A 114 -0.68 20.68 6.90
C LEU A 114 -0.60 20.95 8.41
N SER A 115 0.36 20.30 9.10
CA SER A 115 0.61 20.50 10.53
C SER A 115 0.95 21.96 10.85
N LYS A 116 1.90 22.54 10.11
CA LYS A 116 2.33 23.94 10.27
C LYS A 116 1.22 24.94 9.96
N SER A 117 0.39 24.65 8.95
CA SER A 117 -0.65 25.58 8.49
C SER A 117 -1.81 25.74 9.48
N GLN A 118 -1.96 24.85 10.47
CA GLN A 118 -2.97 25.00 11.52
C GLN A 118 -2.82 26.31 12.32
N GLN A 119 -1.58 26.72 12.59
CA GLN A 119 -1.30 27.97 13.32
C GLN A 119 -1.73 29.21 12.54
N PHE A 120 -1.75 29.11 11.21
CA PHE A 120 -2.11 30.18 10.29
C PHE A 120 -3.56 30.08 9.80
N PHE A 121 -4.37 29.16 10.33
CA PHE A 121 -5.74 28.93 9.85
C PHE A 121 -6.61 30.20 9.89
N ARG A 122 -6.45 31.02 10.94
CA ARG A 122 -7.16 32.31 11.07
C ARG A 122 -6.61 33.41 10.15
N GLN A 123 -5.37 33.29 9.71
CA GLN A 123 -4.68 34.30 8.88
C GLN A 123 -4.83 33.99 7.37
N GLY A 124 -4.95 32.72 7.01
CA GLY A 124 -5.01 32.28 5.62
C GLY A 124 -5.46 30.82 5.50
N PRO A 125 -6.78 30.55 5.37
CA PRO A 125 -7.29 29.18 5.24
C PRO A 125 -6.76 28.45 3.99
N HIS A 126 -6.30 29.20 2.98
CA HIS A 126 -5.69 28.65 1.77
C HIS A 126 -4.45 27.77 2.06
N LEU A 127 -3.68 28.09 3.10
CA LEU A 127 -2.47 27.34 3.48
C LEU A 127 -2.76 25.90 3.90
N VAL A 128 -3.97 25.64 4.43
CA VAL A 128 -4.42 24.29 4.81
C VAL A 128 -5.06 23.57 3.62
N ILE A 129 -5.80 24.30 2.79
CA ILE A 129 -6.55 23.73 1.66
C ILE A 129 -5.60 23.14 0.61
N PHE A 130 -4.51 23.83 0.27
CA PHE A 130 -3.60 23.37 -0.78
C PHE A 130 -2.94 22.01 -0.47
N PRO A 131 -2.26 21.79 0.67
CA PRO A 131 -1.69 20.49 1.00
C PRO A 131 -2.74 19.38 1.09
N GLY A 132 -3.91 19.68 1.66
CA GLY A 132 -5.02 18.73 1.76
C GLY A 132 -5.55 18.30 0.38
N MET A 133 -5.71 19.25 -0.54
CA MET A 133 -6.16 18.99 -1.91
C MET A 133 -5.11 18.17 -2.70
N MET A 134 -3.81 18.46 -2.51
CA MET A 134 -2.74 17.70 -3.17
C MET A 134 -2.70 16.23 -2.73
N ILE A 135 -2.84 15.98 -1.42
CA ILE A 135 -2.97 14.62 -0.88
C ILE A 135 -4.21 13.94 -1.48
N PHE A 136 -5.36 14.62 -1.47
CA PHE A 136 -6.61 14.08 -2.00
C PHE A 136 -6.50 13.69 -3.48
N ILE A 137 -5.99 14.58 -4.33
CA ILE A 137 -5.82 14.32 -5.76
C ILE A 137 -4.85 13.16 -5.98
N THR A 138 -3.74 13.11 -5.25
CA THR A 138 -2.74 12.05 -5.41
C THR A 138 -3.29 10.69 -5.02
N VAL A 139 -4.02 10.62 -3.90
CA VAL A 139 -4.69 9.39 -3.44
C VAL A 139 -5.76 8.97 -4.44
N LEU A 140 -6.55 9.90 -4.95
CA LEU A 140 -7.57 9.62 -5.96
C LEU A 140 -6.95 9.10 -7.26
N CYS A 141 -5.88 9.74 -7.76
CA CYS A 141 -5.15 9.27 -8.93
C CYS A 141 -4.59 7.86 -8.70
N ALA A 142 -4.00 7.58 -7.54
CA ALA A 142 -3.48 6.25 -7.21
C ALA A 142 -4.59 5.19 -7.18
N TYR A 143 -5.76 5.52 -6.64
CA TYR A 143 -6.94 4.64 -6.67
C TYR A 143 -7.42 4.38 -8.09
N VAL A 144 -7.63 5.43 -8.89
CA VAL A 144 -8.10 5.30 -10.28
C VAL A 144 -7.13 4.50 -11.14
N VAL A 145 -5.82 4.72 -10.97
CA VAL A 145 -4.80 3.91 -11.67
C VAL A 145 -4.83 2.45 -11.21
N GLY A 146 -5.00 2.21 -9.91
CA GLY A 146 -5.12 0.85 -9.37
C GLY A 146 -6.35 0.11 -9.89
N ASP A 147 -7.50 0.79 -9.96
CA ASP A 147 -8.74 0.24 -10.51
C ASP A 147 -8.63 0.03 -12.02
N GLY A 148 -8.06 0.99 -12.77
CA GLY A 148 -7.82 0.81 -14.20
C GLY A 148 -6.87 -0.35 -14.51
N LEU A 149 -5.85 -0.55 -13.68
CA LEU A 149 -4.96 -1.71 -13.78
C LEU A 149 -5.71 -3.01 -13.49
N ARG A 150 -6.55 -3.02 -12.46
CA ARG A 150 -7.41 -4.15 -12.12
C ARG A 150 -8.32 -4.54 -13.30
N ASP A 151 -8.98 -3.56 -13.90
CA ASP A 151 -9.89 -3.77 -15.02
C ASP A 151 -9.17 -4.29 -16.26
N ALA A 152 -7.96 -3.79 -16.54
CA ALA A 152 -7.14 -4.25 -17.67
C ALA A 152 -6.66 -5.71 -17.50
N PHE A 153 -6.46 -6.16 -16.26
CA PHE A 153 -6.01 -7.51 -15.94
C PHE A 153 -7.13 -8.47 -15.54
N ASP A 154 -8.39 -8.02 -15.45
CA ASP A 154 -9.53 -8.90 -15.18
C ASP A 154 -9.96 -9.62 -16.48
N PRO A 155 -9.69 -10.94 -16.61
CA PRO A 155 -10.05 -11.70 -17.81
C PRO A 155 -11.56 -11.88 -17.98
N THR A 156 -12.36 -11.61 -16.93
CA THR A 156 -13.81 -11.82 -16.92
C THR A 156 -14.57 -10.74 -17.70
N ALA A 157 -13.99 -9.55 -17.85
CA ALA A 157 -14.58 -8.45 -18.61
C ALA A 157 -14.69 -8.74 -20.12
N ARG A 158 -13.96 -9.74 -20.63
CA ARG A 158 -13.93 -10.11 -22.06
C ARG A 158 -15.05 -11.07 -22.48
N HIS A 159 -15.89 -11.54 -21.56
CA HIS A 159 -16.94 -12.53 -21.82
C HIS A 159 -18.39 -11.98 -21.82
N ARG A 160 -18.58 -10.67 -21.92
CA ARG A 160 -19.90 -10.05 -22.13
C ARG A 160 -20.00 -9.31 -23.45
#